data_AF-A0A7J8G671-F1
#
_entry.id   AF-A0A7J8G671-F1
#
_cell.length_a   1.000
_cell.length_b   1.000
_cell.length_c   1.000
_cell.angle_alpha   90.00
_cell.angle_beta   90.00
_cell.angle_gamma   90.00
#
_symmetry.space_group_name_H-M   'P 1'
#
loop_
_entity.id
_entity.type
_entity.pdbx_description
1 polymer ?
#
loop_
_entity_poly.entity_id
_entity_poly.type
_entity_poly.pdbx_seq_one_letter_code
_entity_poly.pdbx_strand_id
1 'polypeptide(L)'
;MSVQCGPSRTPSPVRPAGSRSATGIRDMAGSEAEWVTIANNLLSKCHIHLRIHELEDCDANVFIALYQSILGEKVPDLIAIPRSQEDEAHNVQAVIDSLALDYLQVSLSHITGR
;
A
#
# COMPACT_ATOMS: atom_id res chain seq x y z
N MET A 1 43.66 -28.64 55.21
CA MET A 1 42.19 -28.75 55.30
C MET A 1 41.65 -27.33 55.18
N SER A 2 41.70 -26.64 54.04
CA SER A 2 41.13 -26.89 52.70
C SER A 2 39.62 -26.93 52.69
N VAL A 3 38.97 -25.78 52.43
CA VAL A 3 37.72 -25.59 51.65
C VAL A 3 37.33 -24.10 51.71
N GLN A 4 36.81 -23.40 50.71
CA GLN A 4 36.85 -23.49 49.24
C GLN A 4 36.26 -22.16 48.74
N CYS A 5 37.00 -21.37 47.96
CA CYS A 5 36.46 -20.19 47.29
C CYS A 5 35.47 -20.64 46.19
N GLY A 6 34.22 -20.22 46.27
CA GLY A 6 33.23 -20.39 45.19
C GLY A 6 33.31 -19.24 44.19
N PRO A 7 33.09 -19.46 42.88
CA PRO A 7 33.19 -18.41 41.87
C PRO A 7 31.92 -17.55 41.81
N SER A 8 32.12 -16.23 41.78
CA SER A 8 31.07 -15.23 41.55
C SER A 8 30.47 -15.39 40.16
N ARG A 9 29.20 -15.81 40.08
CA ARG A 9 28.41 -15.82 38.83
C ARG A 9 28.11 -14.37 38.43
N THR A 10 28.67 -13.93 37.31
CA THR A 10 28.22 -12.71 36.63
C THR A 10 26.90 -12.99 35.90
N PRO A 11 25.92 -12.07 35.90
CA PRO A 11 24.78 -12.17 35.00
C PRO A 11 25.19 -11.72 33.59
N SER A 12 24.93 -12.56 32.59
CA SER A 12 25.06 -12.20 31.18
C SER A 12 24.06 -11.09 30.79
N PRO A 13 24.41 -10.19 29.87
CA PRO A 13 23.48 -9.17 29.39
C PRO A 13 22.40 -9.82 28.52
N VAL A 14 21.15 -9.54 28.86
CA VAL A 14 19.97 -9.93 28.08
C VAL A 14 20.06 -9.23 26.71
N ARG A 15 20.09 -10.02 25.63
CA ARG A 15 19.98 -9.50 24.24
C ARG A 15 18.64 -8.77 24.09
N PRO A 16 18.61 -7.55 23.52
CA PRO A 16 17.33 -6.96 23.14
C PRO A 16 16.71 -7.81 22.03
N ALA A 17 15.50 -8.28 22.28
CA ALA A 17 14.67 -8.94 21.28
C ALA A 17 14.43 -7.94 20.13
N GLY A 18 14.64 -8.43 18.91
CA GLY A 18 14.52 -7.64 17.69
C GLY A 18 13.24 -6.83 17.66
N SER A 19 13.38 -5.58 17.20
CA SER A 19 12.31 -4.70 16.79
C SER A 19 11.40 -5.43 15.80
N ARG A 20 10.30 -6.01 16.30
CA ARG A 20 9.18 -6.34 15.44
C ARG A 20 8.58 -5.01 15.01
N SER A 21 8.84 -4.63 13.77
CA SER A 21 8.03 -3.64 13.07
C SER A 21 6.62 -4.21 12.95
N ALA A 22 5.86 -4.07 14.02
CA ALA A 22 4.41 -4.22 14.00
C ALA A 22 3.87 -2.94 13.39
N THR A 23 3.87 -2.86 12.06
CA THR A 23 2.97 -1.93 11.36
C THR A 23 1.59 -2.55 11.49
N GLY A 24 1.01 -2.37 12.68
CA GLY A 24 -0.43 -2.53 12.87
C GLY A 24 -1.11 -1.57 11.91
N ILE A 25 -2.09 -2.09 11.18
CA ILE A 25 -3.07 -1.29 10.46
C ILE A 25 -3.75 -0.44 11.55
N ARG A 26 -3.26 0.77 11.78
CA ARG A 26 -3.78 1.73 12.76
C ARG A 26 -4.66 2.71 12.00
N ASP A 27 -5.91 2.78 12.43
CA ASP A 27 -6.80 3.94 12.41
C ASP A 27 -6.85 4.73 11.08
N MET A 28 -7.85 4.39 10.27
CA MET A 28 -8.18 5.04 8.98
C MET A 28 -8.80 6.43 9.18
N ALA A 29 -8.01 7.35 9.73
CA ALA A 29 -8.22 8.79 9.69
C ALA A 29 -6.87 9.48 9.38
N GLY A 30 -6.17 8.96 8.37
CA GLY A 30 -4.91 9.51 7.93
C GLY A 30 -5.10 10.87 7.28
N SER A 31 -4.27 11.84 7.69
CA SER A 31 -4.18 13.13 7.00
C SER A 31 -3.81 12.91 5.53
N GLU A 32 -4.13 13.84 4.64
CA GLU A 32 -3.82 13.73 3.21
C GLU A 32 -2.36 13.31 2.93
N ALA A 33 -1.42 13.86 3.71
CA ALA A 33 0.00 13.49 3.66
C ALA A 33 0.29 12.00 3.93
N GLU A 34 -0.52 11.33 4.76
CA GLU A 34 -0.40 9.90 5.01
C GLU A 34 -0.84 9.09 3.79
N TRP A 35 -1.93 9.49 3.13
CA TRP A 35 -2.37 8.87 1.88
C TRP A 35 -1.36 9.05 0.76
N VAL A 36 -0.78 10.25 0.62
CA VAL A 36 0.34 10.50 -0.30
C VAL A 36 1.53 9.58 0.03
N THR A 37 1.84 9.40 1.31
CA THR A 37 2.91 8.49 1.75
C THR A 37 2.60 7.03 1.40
N ILE A 38 1.36 6.58 1.62
CA ILE A 38 0.90 5.24 1.25
C ILE A 38 0.99 5.03 -0.26
N ALA A 39 0.51 5.99 -1.05
CA ALA A 39 0.54 5.93 -2.51
C ALA A 39 1.98 5.83 -3.05
N ASN A 40 2.89 6.69 -2.58
CA ASN A 40 4.31 6.62 -2.95
C ASN A 40 4.96 5.29 -2.55
N ASN A 41 4.61 4.74 -1.39
CA ASN A 41 5.10 3.43 -0.97
C ASN A 41 4.60 2.29 -1.87
N LEU A 42 3.34 2.36 -2.32
CA LEU A 42 2.78 1.41 -3.27
C LEU A 42 3.50 1.50 -4.63
N LEU A 43 3.69 2.71 -5.15
CA LEU A 43 4.42 2.93 -6.40
C LEU A 43 5.84 2.37 -6.34
N SER A 44 6.56 2.66 -5.26
CA SER A 44 7.91 2.15 -5.02
C SER A 44 7.96 0.62 -5.00
N LYS A 45 7.02 -0.04 -4.30
CA LYS A 45 6.92 -1.51 -4.29
C LYS A 45 6.57 -2.11 -5.65
N CYS A 46 5.79 -1.39 -6.43
CA CYS A 46 5.41 -1.76 -7.79
C CYS A 46 6.50 -1.43 -8.82
N HIS A 47 7.65 -0.87 -8.40
CA HIS A 47 8.71 -0.36 -9.29
C HIS A 47 8.21 0.69 -10.29
N ILE A 48 7.18 1.44 -9.92
CA ILE A 48 6.65 2.56 -10.70
C ILE A 48 7.44 3.80 -10.29
N HIS A 49 8.21 4.34 -11.23
CA HIS A 49 9.05 5.53 -11.02
C HIS A 49 8.23 6.84 -11.08
N LEU A 50 7.13 6.89 -10.34
CA LEU A 50 6.29 8.08 -10.21
C LEU A 50 6.29 8.52 -8.75
N ARG A 51 6.32 9.84 -8.53
CA ARG A 51 6.30 10.44 -7.20
C ARG A 51 5.11 11.37 -7.10
N ILE A 52 4.19 11.03 -6.21
CA ILE A 52 2.96 11.78 -5.93
C ILE A 52 3.31 12.82 -4.86
N HIS A 53 3.00 14.08 -5.11
CA HIS A 53 3.15 15.14 -4.12
C HIS A 53 1.82 15.44 -3.43
N GLU A 54 0.73 15.41 -4.19
CA GLU A 54 -0.64 15.62 -3.74
C GLU A 54 -1.54 14.51 -4.30
N LEU A 55 -2.64 14.18 -3.63
CA LEU A 55 -3.51 13.10 -4.13
C LEU A 55 -4.12 13.41 -5.50
N GLU A 56 -4.23 14.70 -5.86
CA GLU A 56 -4.68 15.17 -7.16
C GLU A 56 -3.72 14.81 -8.31
N ASP A 57 -2.45 14.49 -8.02
CA ASP A 57 -1.49 14.00 -9.02
C ASP A 57 -1.80 12.56 -9.49
N CYS A 58 -2.73 11.87 -8.83
CA CYS A 58 -3.12 10.50 -9.18
C CYS A 58 -4.07 10.50 -10.39
N ASP A 59 -3.53 10.29 -11.58
CA ASP A 59 -4.33 10.10 -12.78
C ASP A 59 -4.84 8.65 -12.92
N ALA A 60 -5.71 8.42 -13.92
CA ALA A 60 -6.20 7.08 -14.24
C ALA A 60 -5.05 6.08 -14.49
N ASN A 61 -3.95 6.54 -15.10
CA ASN A 61 -2.81 5.68 -15.42
C ASN A 61 -2.10 5.18 -14.16
N VAL A 62 -2.00 5.99 -13.11
CA VAL A 62 -1.47 5.58 -11.81
C VAL A 62 -2.29 4.44 -11.23
N PHE A 63 -3.63 4.56 -11.22
CA PHE A 63 -4.51 3.51 -10.71
C PHE A 63 -4.42 2.23 -11.55
N ILE A 64 -4.39 2.34 -12.89
CA ILE A 64 -4.24 1.21 -13.81
C ILE A 64 -2.89 0.51 -13.60
N ALA A 65 -1.80 1.29 -13.49
CA ALA A 65 -0.46 0.75 -13.29
C ALA A 65 -0.37 0.01 -11.94
N LEU A 66 -0.92 0.59 -10.87
CA LEU A 66 -0.98 -0.05 -9.56
C LEU A 66 -1.80 -1.35 -9.61
N TYR A 67 -2.98 -1.32 -10.24
CA TYR A 67 -3.81 -2.51 -10.43
C TYR A 67 -3.02 -3.62 -11.14
N GLN A 68 -2.41 -3.30 -12.28
CA GLN A 68 -1.64 -4.27 -13.07
C GLN A 68 -0.40 -4.77 -12.34
N SER A 69 0.30 -3.91 -11.60
CA SER A 69 1.49 -4.30 -10.85
C SER A 69 1.20 -5.15 -9.63
N ILE A 70 0.09 -4.88 -8.92
CA ILE A 70 -0.29 -5.61 -7.71
C ILE A 70 -0.94 -6.95 -8.06
N LEU A 71 -1.83 -6.95 -9.05
CA LEU A 71 -2.64 -8.11 -9.40
C LEU A 71 -2.04 -8.96 -10.53
N GLY A 72 -1.19 -8.37 -11.36
CA GLY A 72 -0.55 -9.05 -12.49
C GLY A 72 -1.47 -9.22 -13.70
N GLU A 73 -2.66 -8.60 -13.70
CA GLU A 73 -3.64 -8.69 -14.77
C GLU A 73 -4.11 -7.32 -15.27
N LYS A 74 -4.71 -7.30 -16.47
CA LYS A 74 -5.21 -6.06 -17.07
C LYS A 74 -6.60 -5.75 -16.54
N VAL A 75 -6.84 -4.46 -16.30
CA VAL A 75 -8.16 -3.94 -15.93
C VAL A 75 -9.17 -4.32 -17.03
N PRO A 76 -10.29 -4.98 -16.69
CA PRO A 76 -11.34 -5.28 -17.64
C PRO A 76 -12.01 -3.99 -18.13
N ASP A 77 -12.51 -4.00 -19.37
CA ASP A 77 -13.24 -2.86 -19.96
C ASP A 77 -12.46 -1.52 -20.02
N LEU A 78 -11.12 -1.61 -20.01
CA LEU A 78 -10.27 -0.43 -20.06
C LEU A 78 -10.23 0.19 -21.47
N ILE A 79 -10.49 1.49 -21.54
CA ILE A 79 -10.31 2.29 -22.76
C ILE A 79 -8.82 2.56 -22.95
N ALA A 80 -8.20 1.81 -23.86
CA ALA A 80 -6.76 1.83 -24.09
C ALA A 80 -6.21 3.18 -24.61
N ILE A 81 -7.06 4.00 -25.23
CA ILE A 81 -6.69 5.33 -25.74
C ILE A 81 -7.76 6.31 -25.27
N PRO A 82 -7.67 6.83 -24.03
CA PRO A 82 -8.60 7.85 -23.56
C PRO A 82 -8.40 9.13 -24.39
N ARG A 83 -9.51 9.69 -24.88
CA ARG A 83 -9.53 10.94 -25.66
C ARG A 83 -10.24 12.06 -24.92
N SER A 84 -10.87 11.76 -23.80
CA SER A 84 -11.69 12.67 -23.01
C SER A 84 -11.56 12.35 -21.52
N GLN A 85 -11.88 13.33 -20.68
CA GLN A 85 -11.98 13.13 -19.23
C GLN A 85 -13.06 12.08 -18.87
N GLU A 86 -14.09 11.93 -19.71
CA GLU A 86 -15.09 10.86 -19.54
C GLU A 86 -14.46 9.47 -19.69
N ASP A 87 -13.55 9.30 -20.66
CA ASP A 87 -12.81 8.04 -20.83
C ASP A 87 -11.86 7.77 -19.64
N GLU A 88 -11.24 8.81 -19.10
CA GLU A 88 -10.38 8.70 -17.91
C GLU A 88 -11.19 8.32 -16.67
N ALA A 89 -12.33 8.97 -16.45
CA ALA A 89 -13.26 8.65 -15.36
C ALA A 89 -13.80 7.22 -15.50
N HIS A 90 -14.15 6.79 -16.72
CA HIS A 90 -14.55 5.42 -17.02
C HIS A 90 -13.45 4.42 -16.66
N ASN A 91 -12.20 4.71 -17.04
CA ASN A 91 -11.06 3.85 -16.72
C ASN A 91 -10.83 3.72 -15.21
N VAL A 92 -10.94 4.81 -14.46
CA VAL A 92 -10.87 4.78 -12.99
C VAL A 92 -12.02 3.95 -12.42
N GLN A 93 -13.24 4.10 -12.96
CA GLN A 93 -14.39 3.33 -12.51
C GLN A 93 -14.22 1.83 -12.78
N ALA A 94 -13.70 1.45 -13.96
CA ALA A 94 -13.42 0.06 -14.30
C ALA A 94 -12.41 -0.59 -13.32
N VAL A 95 -11.40 0.16 -12.89
CA VAL A 95 -10.47 -0.27 -11.82
C VAL A 95 -11.22 -0.49 -10.50
N ILE A 96 -12.05 0.46 -10.08
CA ILE A 96 -12.82 0.38 -8.84
C ILE A 96 -13.78 -0.81 -8.86
N ASP A 97 -14.52 -0.99 -9.95
CA ASP A 97 -15.53 -2.04 -10.10
C ASP A 97 -14.88 -3.43 -10.11
N SER A 98 -13.76 -3.59 -10.80
CA SER A 98 -13.01 -4.85 -10.76
C SER A 98 -12.45 -5.12 -9.36
N LEU A 99 -11.87 -4.13 -8.69
CA LEU A 99 -11.41 -4.31 -7.29
C LEU A 99 -12.57 -4.70 -6.37
N ALA A 100 -13.73 -4.07 -6.52
CA ALA A 100 -14.93 -4.34 -5.73
C ALA A 100 -15.45 -5.77 -5.94
N LEU A 101 -15.62 -6.18 -7.19
CA LEU A 101 -16.24 -7.45 -7.57
C LEU A 101 -15.28 -8.63 -7.43
N ASP A 102 -14.06 -8.50 -7.93
CA ASP A 102 -13.13 -9.63 -8.09
C ASP A 102 -12.28 -9.87 -6.83
N TYR A 103 -11.92 -8.81 -6.11
CA TYR A 103 -10.91 -8.90 -5.04
C TYR A 103 -11.43 -8.60 -3.63
N LEU A 104 -12.16 -7.50 -3.46
CA LEU A 104 -12.62 -7.05 -2.14
C LEU A 104 -13.96 -7.68 -1.74
N GLN A 105 -14.75 -8.17 -2.71
CA GLN A 105 -16.09 -8.71 -2.51
C GLN A 105 -17.01 -7.78 -1.71
N VAL A 106 -16.81 -6.46 -1.87
CA VAL A 106 -17.55 -5.39 -1.21
C VAL A 106 -17.99 -4.38 -2.26
N SER A 107 -19.20 -3.84 -2.11
CA SER A 107 -19.67 -2.77 -2.99
C SER A 107 -18.90 -1.47 -2.71
N LEU A 108 -18.19 -0.97 -3.71
CA LEU A 108 -17.58 0.36 -3.71
C LEU A 108 -18.42 1.38 -4.50
N SER A 109 -19.72 1.13 -4.69
CA SER A 109 -20.62 1.98 -5.50
C SER A 109 -20.74 3.44 -5.06
N HIS A 110 -20.23 3.77 -3.86
CA HIS A 110 -20.17 5.12 -3.32
C HIS A 110 -18.89 5.86 -3.72
N ILE A 111 -17.94 5.19 -4.34
CA ILE A 111 -16.70 5.74 -4.88
C ILE A 111 -16.89 5.87 -6.39
N THR A 112 -16.72 7.08 -6.90
CA THR A 112 -16.82 7.38 -8.32
C THR A 112 -15.49 7.88 -8.86
N GLY A 113 -15.09 7.37 -10.03
CA GLY A 113 -14.04 7.99 -10.85
C GLY A 113 -14.57 9.31 -11.41
N ARG A 114 -13.83 10.41 -11.23
CA ARG A 114 -14.20 11.76 -11.67
C ARG A 114 -12.96 12.55 -12.03
#